data_AF-A0A947R5J3-F1
#
_entry.id   AF-A0A947R5J3-F1
#
_cell.length_a   1.000
_cell.length_b   1.000
_cell.length_c   1.000
_cell.angle_alpha   90.00
_cell.angle_beta   90.00
_cell.angle_gamma   90.00
#
_symmetry.space_group_name_H-M   'P 1'
#
loop_
_entity.id
_entity.type
_entity.pdbx_description
1 polymer ?
#
loop_
_entity_poly.entity_id
_entity_poly.type
_entity_poly.pdbx_seq_one_letter_code
_entity_poly.pdbx_strand_id
1 'polypeptide(L)'
;MMTNPGYNTYRDSQVYDEMDPKKLIQMLYAGCLKFLRLTKEGIEEKNIAKRGENLGKAIAIVSELNSSLDKNIKDDSIEFLRGLYAAMLTELPKVSLDNNIKTVDLAISYISRLKEIWETNVMGNRSTVSKPPIKMVDNKNQLMKNTHNNLGHKPKPVSKNIKDNGYGISPKAGLNRRSFSA
;
A
#
# COMPACT_ATOMS: atom_id res chain seq x y z
N MET A 1 42.71 -3.16 46.25
CA MET A 1 41.33 -2.71 46.53
C MET A 1 40.86 -1.92 45.31
N MET A 2 39.67 -2.26 44.81
CA MET A 2 39.12 -1.81 43.54
C MET A 2 37.89 -0.93 43.82
N THR A 3 37.85 0.31 43.31
CA THR A 3 36.66 1.18 43.42
C THR A 3 36.39 1.89 42.09
N ASN A 4 35.65 1.18 41.25
CA ASN A 4 34.52 1.59 40.39
C ASN A 4 34.54 2.97 39.67
N PRO A 5 34.67 3.01 38.33
CA PRO A 5 34.43 4.20 37.51
C PRO A 5 32.96 4.25 37.06
N GLY A 6 32.11 4.96 37.81
CA GLY A 6 30.65 4.99 37.58
C GLY A 6 30.04 6.37 37.32
N TYR A 7 30.83 7.38 36.94
CA TYR A 7 30.36 8.77 36.83
C TYR A 7 30.49 9.37 35.42
N ASN A 8 30.03 8.66 34.38
CA ASN A 8 29.96 9.25 33.04
C ASN A 8 28.82 8.72 32.16
N THR A 9 27.61 8.63 32.69
CA THR A 9 26.41 8.21 31.92
C THR A 9 25.24 9.20 31.99
N TYR A 10 25.41 10.35 32.65
CA TYR A 10 24.34 11.36 32.80
C TYR A 10 24.52 12.62 31.93
N ARG A 11 25.51 12.64 31.03
CA ARG A 11 25.74 13.80 30.13
C ARG A 11 25.01 13.69 28.80
N ASP A 12 24.52 12.51 28.42
CA ASP A 12 23.79 12.30 27.16
C ASP A 12 22.28 12.59 27.26
N SER A 13 21.72 12.69 28.47
CA SER A 13 20.30 12.98 28.67
C SER A 13 19.95 14.46 28.49
N GLN A 14 20.91 15.38 28.63
CA GLN A 14 20.67 16.83 28.52
C GLN A 14 20.55 17.33 27.06
N VAL A 15 20.99 16.55 26.07
CA VAL A 15 20.90 16.95 24.66
C VAL A 15 19.46 16.81 24.13
N TYR A 16 18.65 15.94 24.73
CA TYR A 16 17.26 15.73 24.31
C TYR A 16 16.30 16.84 24.74
N ASP A 17 16.58 17.51 25.88
CA ASP A 17 15.69 18.51 26.46
C ASP A 17 15.68 19.86 25.69
N GLU A 18 16.65 20.10 24.79
CA GLU A 18 16.79 21.35 24.04
C GLU A 18 16.54 21.20 22.51
N MET A 19 16.11 20.02 22.04
CA MET A 19 15.82 19.85 20.61
C MET A 19 14.41 20.35 20.27
N ASP A 20 14.32 21.35 19.39
CA ASP A 20 13.05 21.78 18.78
C ASP A 20 12.31 20.56 18.20
N PRO A 21 11.07 20.25 18.63
CA PRO A 21 10.27 19.15 18.09
C PRO A 21 10.21 19.13 16.55
N LYS A 22 10.25 20.29 15.90
CA LYS A 22 10.30 20.39 14.43
C LYS A 22 11.59 19.82 13.86
N LYS A 23 12.70 20.06 14.54
CA LYS A 23 14.02 19.54 14.17
C LYS A 23 14.10 18.02 14.37
N LEU A 24 13.46 17.50 15.41
CA LEU A 24 13.41 16.06 15.68
C LEU A 24 12.74 15.31 14.52
N ILE A 25 11.58 15.76 14.05
CA ILE A 25 10.90 15.14 12.90
C ILE A 25 11.76 15.19 11.63
N GLN A 26 12.43 16.33 11.37
CA GLN A 26 13.37 16.45 10.25
C GLN A 26 14.49 15.41 10.34
N MET A 27 15.04 15.19 11.54
CA MET A 27 16.09 14.20 11.80
C MET A 27 15.59 12.76 11.67
N LEU A 28 14.36 12.46 12.08
CA LEU A 28 13.74 11.15 11.87
C LEU A 28 13.61 10.85 10.37
N TYR A 29 13.13 11.79 9.56
CA TYR A 29 13.09 11.59 8.10
C TYR A 29 14.48 11.36 7.51
N ALA A 30 15.48 12.15 7.92
CA ALA A 30 16.85 11.98 7.45
C ALA A 30 17.45 10.61 7.85
N GLY A 31 17.22 10.19 9.10
CA GLY A 31 17.64 8.89 9.61
C GLY A 31 16.96 7.73 8.88
N CYS A 32 15.65 7.82 8.65
CA CYS A 32 14.90 6.82 7.89
C CYS A 32 15.46 6.67 6.47
N LEU A 33 15.73 7.76 5.76
CA LEU A 33 16.34 7.73 4.43
C LEU A 33 17.72 7.10 4.42
N LYS A 34 18.55 7.42 5.42
CA LYS A 34 19.86 6.78 5.59
C LYS A 34 19.71 5.27 5.71
N PHE A 35 18.84 4.80 6.60
CA PHE A 35 18.67 3.36 6.83
C PHE A 35 18.02 2.63 5.65
N LEU A 36 17.09 3.25 4.92
CA LEU A 36 16.54 2.67 3.70
C LEU A 36 17.61 2.53 2.61
N ARG A 37 18.51 3.50 2.45
CA ARG A 37 19.64 3.41 1.50
C ARG A 37 20.62 2.31 1.89
N LEU A 38 20.99 2.22 3.17
CA LEU A 38 21.85 1.14 3.68
C LEU A 38 21.18 -0.24 3.55
N THR A 39 19.86 -0.31 3.65
CA THR A 39 19.10 -1.53 3.38
C THR A 39 19.26 -1.95 1.92
N LYS A 40 19.10 -1.01 0.99
CA LYS A 40 19.29 -1.23 -0.45
C LYS A 40 20.71 -1.72 -0.77
N GLU A 41 21.73 -1.04 -0.23
CA GLU A 41 23.13 -1.49 -0.36
C GLU A 41 23.31 -2.92 0.18
N GLY A 42 22.72 -3.25 1.33
CA GLY A 42 22.78 -4.60 1.89
C GLY A 42 22.13 -5.67 0.99
N ILE A 43 21.07 -5.31 0.25
CA ILE A 43 20.48 -6.21 -0.76
C ILE A 43 21.43 -6.40 -1.94
N GLU A 44 21.98 -5.32 -2.48
CA GLU A 44 22.88 -5.32 -3.64
C GLU A 44 24.18 -6.09 -3.35
N GLU A 45 24.73 -5.92 -2.15
CA GLU A 45 25.92 -6.63 -1.64
C GLU A 45 25.63 -8.07 -1.21
N LYS A 46 24.36 -8.51 -1.21
CA LYS A 46 23.90 -9.78 -0.61
C LYS A 46 24.28 -9.94 0.87
N ASN A 47 24.44 -8.82 1.58
CA ASN A 47 24.75 -8.76 3.00
C ASN A 47 23.46 -8.77 3.84
N ILE A 48 23.06 -9.96 4.28
CA ILE A 48 21.82 -10.21 5.04
C ILE A 48 21.79 -9.42 6.36
N ALA A 49 22.92 -9.34 7.06
CA ALA A 49 23.03 -8.64 8.33
C ALA A 49 22.85 -7.13 8.14
N LYS A 50 23.60 -6.54 7.19
CA LYS A 50 23.48 -5.10 6.84
C LYS A 50 22.06 -4.77 6.40
N ARG A 51 21.45 -5.59 5.54
CA ARG A 51 20.05 -5.41 5.13
C ARG A 51 19.10 -5.45 6.32
N GLY A 52 19.15 -6.51 7.13
CA GLY A 52 18.20 -6.73 8.23
C GLY A 52 18.29 -5.66 9.32
N GLU A 53 19.51 -5.31 9.74
CA GLU A 53 19.73 -4.29 10.77
C GLU A 53 19.19 -2.92 10.34
N ASN A 54 19.53 -2.48 9.12
CA ASN A 54 19.10 -1.17 8.63
C ASN A 54 17.60 -1.15 8.30
N LEU A 55 17.03 -2.24 7.79
CA LEU A 55 15.59 -2.34 7.55
C LEU A 55 14.80 -2.23 8.86
N GLY A 56 15.24 -2.92 9.92
CA GLY A 56 14.63 -2.84 11.24
C GLY A 56 14.66 -1.42 11.81
N LYS A 57 15.79 -0.70 11.68
CA LYS A 57 15.90 0.70 12.10
C LYS A 57 14.98 1.63 11.32
N ALA A 58 14.85 1.42 10.00
CA ALA A 58 13.93 2.20 9.18
C ALA A 58 12.46 1.98 9.61
N ILE A 59 12.06 0.71 9.83
CA ILE A 59 10.72 0.34 10.30
C ILE A 59 10.42 0.96 11.67
N ALA A 60 11.39 0.92 12.60
CA ALA A 60 11.24 1.52 13.92
C ALA A 60 10.95 3.03 13.84
N ILE A 61 11.66 3.76 12.98
CA ILE A 61 11.41 5.20 12.76
C ILE A 61 10.02 5.45 12.18
N VAL A 62 9.61 4.67 11.17
CA VAL A 62 8.25 4.82 10.59
C VAL A 62 7.18 4.52 11.63
N SER A 63 7.39 3.53 12.49
CA SER A 63 6.49 3.20 13.59
C SER A 63 6.36 4.35 14.59
N GLU A 64 7.47 5.00 14.94
CA GLU A 64 7.48 6.16 15.83
C GLU A 64 6.74 7.35 15.20
N LEU A 65 7.03 7.67 13.94
CA LEU A 65 6.33 8.72 13.18
C LEU A 65 4.82 8.48 13.16
N ASN A 66 4.38 7.25 12.90
CA ASN A 66 2.96 6.90 12.88
C ASN A 66 2.31 7.01 14.27
N SER A 67 3.06 6.67 15.33
CA SER A 67 2.58 6.74 16.71
C SER A 67 2.48 8.18 17.22
N SER A 68 3.32 9.09 16.69
CA SER A 68 3.28 10.51 17.03
C SER A 68 2.10 11.29 16.41
N LEU A 69 1.36 10.69 15.47
CA LEU A 69 0.19 11.33 14.86
C LEU A 69 -0.99 11.35 15.84
N ASP A 70 -1.41 12.55 16.27
CA ASP A 70 -2.58 12.74 17.12
C ASP A 70 -3.83 12.12 16.48
N LYS A 71 -4.48 11.22 17.22
CA LYS A 71 -5.66 10.47 16.78
C LYS A 71 -6.96 11.26 16.92
N ASN A 72 -6.93 12.36 17.66
CA ASN A 72 -8.09 13.21 17.89
C ASN A 72 -8.28 14.27 16.79
N ILE A 73 -7.21 14.56 16.04
CA ILE A 73 -7.24 15.49 14.91
C ILE A 73 -7.86 14.79 13.71
N LYS A 74 -9.06 15.25 13.31
CA LYS A 74 -9.75 14.81 12.10
C LYS A 74 -9.39 15.74 10.94
N ASP A 75 -8.20 15.56 10.41
CA ASP A 75 -7.70 16.27 9.23
C ASP A 75 -7.29 15.26 8.16
N ASP A 76 -7.66 15.54 6.91
CA ASP A 76 -7.39 14.65 5.77
C ASP A 76 -5.89 14.36 5.60
N SER A 77 -5.03 15.30 5.96
CA SER A 77 -3.56 15.15 5.90
C SER A 77 -3.06 14.16 6.96
N ILE A 78 -3.65 14.16 8.16
CA ILE A 78 -3.30 13.22 9.23
C ILE A 78 -3.72 11.81 8.86
N GLU A 79 -4.93 11.64 8.32
CA GLU A 79 -5.41 10.34 7.84
C GLU A 79 -4.57 9.82 6.66
N PHE A 80 -4.19 10.69 5.72
CA PHE A 80 -3.27 10.34 4.64
C PHE A 80 -1.91 9.87 5.17
N LEU A 81 -1.29 10.61 6.11
CA LEU A 81 -0.01 10.23 6.70
C LEU A 81 -0.10 8.90 7.44
N ARG A 82 -1.16 8.70 8.22
CA ARG A 82 -1.42 7.46 8.94
C ARG A 82 -1.54 6.27 7.98
N GLY A 83 -2.30 6.42 6.90
CA GLY A 83 -2.43 5.40 5.86
C GLY A 83 -1.12 5.11 5.14
N LEU A 84 -0.35 6.14 4.81
CA LEU A 84 0.94 6.02 4.15
C LEU A 84 1.96 5.27 5.04
N TYR A 85 2.08 5.65 6.30
CA TYR A 85 2.98 4.97 7.23
C TYR A 85 2.53 3.54 7.53
N ALA A 86 1.22 3.28 7.67
CA ALA A 86 0.70 1.92 7.84
C ALA A 86 1.00 1.02 6.64
N ALA A 87 0.88 1.54 5.42
CA ALA A 87 1.26 0.82 4.21
C ALA A 87 2.77 0.49 4.21
N MET A 88 3.62 1.45 4.57
CA MET A 88 5.06 1.21 4.70
C MET A 88 5.39 0.14 5.76
N LEU A 89 4.72 0.18 6.92
CA LEU A 89 4.88 -0.81 7.99
C LEU A 89 4.39 -2.21 7.58
N THR A 90 3.52 -2.30 6.58
CA THR A 90 3.06 -3.57 6.00
C THR A 90 4.03 -4.10 4.95
N GLU A 91 4.57 -3.23 4.09
CA GLU A 91 5.40 -3.64 2.95
C GLU A 91 6.89 -3.83 3.29
N LEU A 92 7.48 -2.95 4.11
CA LEU A 92 8.91 -3.01 4.43
C LEU A 92 9.35 -4.34 5.07
N PRO A 93 8.61 -4.96 6.00
CA PRO A 93 9.00 -6.26 6.56
C PRO A 93 9.18 -7.36 5.50
N LYS A 94 8.41 -7.32 4.40
CA LYS A 94 8.46 -8.32 3.32
C LYS A 94 9.80 -8.31 2.58
N VAL A 95 10.50 -7.18 2.56
CA VAL A 95 11.83 -7.02 1.95
C VAL A 95 12.86 -7.98 2.56
N SER A 96 12.70 -8.36 3.83
CA SER A 96 13.57 -9.35 4.48
C SER A 96 13.49 -10.75 3.84
N LEU A 97 12.37 -11.05 3.20
CA LEU A 97 12.07 -12.34 2.56
C LEU A 97 12.34 -12.31 1.06
N ASP A 98 11.87 -11.27 0.36
CA ASP A 98 11.85 -11.23 -1.11
C ASP A 98 12.98 -10.40 -1.74
N ASN A 99 13.77 -9.67 -0.94
CA ASN A 99 14.80 -8.74 -1.41
C ASN A 99 14.29 -7.69 -2.42
N ASN A 100 13.01 -7.32 -2.35
CA ASN A 100 12.42 -6.44 -3.35
C ASN A 100 12.90 -4.99 -3.20
N ILE A 101 13.94 -4.63 -3.96
CA ILE A 101 14.51 -3.28 -4.01
C ILE A 101 13.46 -2.22 -4.36
N LYS A 102 12.46 -2.56 -5.20
CA LYS A 102 11.41 -1.59 -5.60
C LYS A 102 10.58 -1.13 -4.41
N THR A 103 10.32 -2.02 -3.45
CA THR A 103 9.63 -1.65 -2.20
C THR A 103 10.44 -0.64 -1.40
N VAL A 104 11.76 -0.83 -1.31
CA VAL A 104 12.67 0.10 -0.62
C VAL A 104 12.76 1.44 -1.35
N ASP A 105 12.88 1.44 -2.68
CA ASP A 105 12.94 2.66 -3.50
C ASP A 105 11.65 3.48 -3.38
N LEU A 106 10.49 2.81 -3.35
CA LEU A 106 9.21 3.48 -3.15
C LEU A 106 9.14 4.14 -1.77
N ALA A 107 9.54 3.44 -0.71
CA ALA A 107 9.63 4.00 0.63
C ALA A 107 10.59 5.20 0.71
N ILE A 108 11.76 5.13 0.05
CA ILE A 108 12.69 6.26 -0.06
C ILE A 108 12.01 7.45 -0.72
N SER A 109 11.25 7.23 -1.80
CA SER A 109 10.56 8.31 -2.52
C SER A 109 9.54 9.04 -1.62
N TYR A 110 8.75 8.28 -0.85
CA TYR A 110 7.73 8.83 0.05
C TYR A 110 8.36 9.63 1.19
N ILE A 111 9.34 9.06 1.89
CA ILE A 111 10.01 9.75 3.00
C ILE A 111 10.79 10.97 2.49
N SER A 112 11.41 10.89 1.31
CA SER A 112 12.10 12.04 0.71
C SER A 112 11.14 13.18 0.45
N ARG A 113 9.95 12.87 -0.09
CA ARG A 113 8.92 13.88 -0.36
C ARG A 113 8.36 14.50 0.93
N LEU A 114 8.10 13.68 1.94
CA LEU A 114 7.63 14.17 3.24
C LEU A 114 8.68 15.08 3.91
N LYS A 115 9.95 14.70 3.84
CA LYS A 115 11.07 15.51 4.35
C LYS A 115 11.12 16.87 3.67
N GLU A 116 11.04 16.91 2.34
CA GLU A 116 11.02 18.15 1.56
C GLU A 116 9.85 19.06 1.98
N ILE A 117 8.64 18.50 2.06
CA ILE A 117 7.44 19.23 2.49
C ILE A 117 7.63 19.81 3.90
N TRP A 118 8.20 19.03 4.83
CA TRP A 118 8.47 19.47 6.20
C TRP A 118 9.49 20.61 6.24
N GLU A 119 10.58 20.49 5.50
CA GLU A 119 11.61 21.53 5.42
C GLU A 119 11.06 22.83 4.82
N THR A 120 10.23 22.72 3.78
CA THR A 120 9.65 23.90 3.13
C THR A 120 8.58 24.59 3.98
N ASN A 121 7.64 23.84 4.55
CA ASN A 121 6.44 24.42 5.16
C ASN A 121 6.56 24.61 6.68
N VAL A 122 7.39 23.81 7.36
CA VAL A 122 7.50 23.83 8.83
C VAL A 122 8.79 24.49 9.29
N MET A 123 9.91 24.20 8.61
CA MET A 123 11.22 24.80 8.97
C MET A 123 11.44 26.17 8.32
N GLY A 124 10.63 26.56 7.33
CA GLY A 124 10.74 27.85 6.65
C GLY A 124 11.84 27.93 5.59
N ASN A 125 12.42 26.79 5.17
CA ASN A 125 13.33 26.74 4.03
C ASN A 125 12.52 26.83 2.74
N ARG A 126 12.16 28.04 2.30
CA ARG A 126 11.41 28.29 1.06
C ARG A 126 12.17 27.84 -0.19
N SER A 127 12.21 26.54 -0.45
CA SER A 127 12.40 25.97 -1.78
C SER A 127 11.02 25.94 -2.44
N THR A 128 10.87 26.58 -3.60
CA THR A 128 9.61 26.65 -4.34
C THR A 128 9.18 25.23 -4.77
N VAL A 129 8.34 24.57 -3.97
CA VAL A 129 7.79 23.26 -4.33
C VAL A 129 6.77 23.48 -5.44
N SER A 130 7.17 23.19 -6.69
CA SER A 130 6.18 23.08 -7.77
C SER A 130 5.30 21.87 -7.48
N LYS A 131 3.99 22.11 -7.48
CA LYS A 131 2.96 21.08 -7.48
C LYS A 131 3.27 20.13 -8.65
N PRO A 132 3.51 18.83 -8.45
CA PRO A 132 3.63 17.91 -9.58
C PRO A 132 2.32 17.97 -10.38
N PRO A 133 2.36 17.90 -11.72
CA PRO A 133 1.13 17.87 -12.50
C PRO A 133 0.39 16.59 -12.11
N ILE A 134 -0.68 16.75 -11.33
CA ILE A 134 -1.76 15.77 -11.31
C ILE A 134 -2.23 15.74 -12.76
N LYS A 135 -1.86 14.70 -13.50
CA LYS A 135 -2.63 14.36 -14.70
C LYS A 135 -4.03 14.09 -14.18
N MET A 136 -4.93 15.04 -14.35
CA MET A 136 -6.36 14.77 -14.27
C MET A 136 -6.58 13.64 -15.26
N VAL A 137 -6.79 12.42 -14.76
CA VAL A 137 -7.26 11.33 -15.59
C VAL A 137 -8.70 11.68 -15.89
N ASP A 138 -8.90 12.41 -16.99
CA ASP A 138 -10.21 12.68 -17.57
C ASP A 138 -10.76 11.38 -18.15
N ASN A 139 -11.15 10.44 -17.27
CA ASN A 139 -11.87 9.24 -17.66
C ASN A 139 -13.35 9.57 -17.93
N LYS A 140 -13.60 10.43 -18.91
CA LYS A 140 -14.93 10.59 -19.53
C LYS A 140 -14.96 10.14 -20.99
N ASN A 141 -13.81 9.96 -21.63
CA ASN A 141 -13.74 9.61 -23.05
C ASN A 141 -13.40 8.13 -23.37
N GLN A 142 -13.25 7.26 -22.36
CA GLN A 142 -13.07 5.81 -22.59
C GLN A 142 -14.37 5.00 -22.53
N LEU A 143 -15.48 5.55 -22.03
CA LEU A 143 -16.79 4.87 -22.02
C LEU A 143 -17.57 4.99 -23.33
N MET A 144 -17.19 5.88 -24.26
CA MET A 144 -17.92 6.06 -25.54
C MET A 144 -17.23 5.47 -26.78
N LYS A 145 -16.00 4.94 -26.67
CA LYS A 145 -15.25 4.41 -27.83
C LYS A 145 -15.28 2.90 -27.99
N ASN A 146 -15.83 2.15 -27.02
CA ASN A 146 -15.88 0.69 -27.07
C ASN A 146 -17.21 0.12 -27.62
N THR A 147 -18.13 0.97 -28.09
CA THR A 147 -19.47 0.53 -28.54
C THR A 147 -19.59 0.34 -30.05
N HIS A 148 -18.53 0.52 -30.85
CA HIS A 148 -18.65 0.49 -32.33
C HIS A 148 -17.83 -0.59 -33.06
N ASN A 149 -17.36 -1.64 -32.38
CA ASN A 149 -16.67 -2.75 -33.06
C ASN A 149 -17.31 -4.13 -32.85
N ASN A 150 -18.65 -4.20 -32.78
CA ASN A 150 -19.35 -5.47 -32.98
C ASN A 150 -20.73 -5.28 -33.63
N LEU A 151 -20.73 -4.85 -34.89
CA LEU A 151 -21.91 -4.92 -35.77
C LEU A 151 -21.48 -5.64 -37.04
N GLY A 152 -21.40 -6.96 -36.96
CA GLY A 152 -20.91 -7.75 -38.09
C GLY A 152 -21.25 -9.22 -38.10
N HIS A 153 -22.17 -9.74 -37.28
CA HIS A 153 -22.72 -11.10 -37.45
C HIS A 153 -24.24 -11.07 -37.27
N LYS A 154 -24.98 -11.16 -38.40
CA LYS A 154 -26.43 -11.43 -38.36
C LYS A 154 -26.65 -12.85 -37.82
N PRO A 155 -27.56 -13.08 -36.87
CA PRO A 155 -28.00 -14.43 -36.54
C PRO A 155 -28.76 -15.03 -37.75
N LYS A 156 -28.38 -16.25 -38.16
CA LYS A 156 -29.14 -17.04 -39.15
C LYS A 156 -30.50 -17.44 -38.54
N PRO A 157 -31.62 -17.37 -39.29
CA PRO A 157 -32.90 -17.84 -38.79
C PRO A 157 -32.91 -19.37 -38.66
N VAL A 158 -33.32 -19.87 -37.50
CA VAL A 158 -33.59 -21.30 -37.26
C VAL A 158 -34.93 -21.64 -37.90
N SER A 159 -34.91 -22.46 -38.95
CA SER A 159 -36.12 -23.00 -39.58
C SER A 159 -36.72 -24.12 -38.71
N LYS A 160 -37.89 -23.85 -38.12
CA LYS A 160 -38.79 -24.90 -37.63
C LYS A 160 -39.50 -25.51 -38.83
N ASN A 161 -39.17 -26.75 -39.19
CA ASN A 161 -39.99 -27.59 -40.06
C ASN A 161 -40.48 -28.78 -39.24
N ILE A 162 -41.68 -28.63 -38.67
CA ILE A 162 -42.51 -29.73 -38.19
C ILE A 162 -43.21 -30.27 -39.45
N LYS A 163 -42.86 -31.48 -39.87
CA LYS A 163 -43.65 -32.23 -40.85
C LYS A 163 -44.51 -33.22 -40.08
N ASP A 164 -45.82 -33.09 -40.24
CA ASP A 164 -46.79 -34.14 -39.97
C ASP A 164 -46.48 -35.35 -40.86
N ASN A 165 -46.44 -36.54 -40.27
CA ASN A 165 -47.08 -37.70 -40.87
C ASN A 165 -47.44 -38.73 -39.79
N GLY A 166 -48.72 -39.10 -39.75
CA GLY A 166 -49.34 -39.82 -38.64
C GLY A 166 -49.31 -41.35 -38.71
N TYR A 167 -50.16 -41.91 -37.83
CA TYR A 167 -50.61 -43.30 -37.67
C TYR A 167 -49.79 -44.24 -36.77
N GLY A 168 -50.40 -44.59 -35.63
CA GLY A 168 -49.90 -45.62 -34.71
C GLY A 168 -50.76 -45.85 -33.47
N ILE A 169 -52.07 -46.07 -33.66
CA ILE A 169 -52.98 -46.95 -32.88
C ILE A 169 -52.63 -47.22 -31.38
N SER A 170 -53.46 -46.69 -30.47
CA SER A 170 -53.76 -47.30 -29.15
C SER A 170 -54.45 -48.68 -29.36
N PRO A 171 -54.44 -49.70 -28.45
CA PRO A 171 -54.90 -49.46 -27.07
C PRO A 171 -54.61 -50.53 -25.94
N LYS A 172 -55.00 -50.13 -24.72
CA LYS A 172 -55.46 -50.91 -23.52
C LYS A 172 -54.53 -51.89 -22.78
N ALA A 173 -54.33 -51.62 -21.49
CA ALA A 173 -54.60 -52.44 -20.30
C ALA A 173 -53.90 -51.76 -19.09
N GLY A 174 -54.40 -51.61 -17.87
CA GLY A 174 -55.59 -52.04 -17.16
C GLY A 174 -55.27 -51.93 -15.65
N LEU A 175 -56.13 -51.25 -14.89
CA LEU A 175 -56.41 -51.44 -13.44
C LEU A 175 -55.26 -51.14 -12.43
N ASN A 176 -55.26 -49.98 -11.76
CA ASN A 176 -55.95 -49.67 -10.49
C ASN A 176 -55.50 -50.48 -9.26
N ARG A 177 -54.86 -49.81 -8.29
CA ARG A 177 -55.20 -49.77 -6.85
C ARG A 177 -54.55 -48.49 -6.26
N ARG A 178 -55.33 -47.48 -5.82
CA ARG A 178 -55.75 -47.23 -4.42
C ARG A 178 -54.55 -47.01 -3.48
N SER A 179 -54.48 -46.06 -2.54
CA SER A 179 -55.31 -44.96 -2.06
C SER A 179 -54.55 -44.34 -0.86
N PHE A 180 -54.69 -43.03 -0.65
CA PHE A 180 -54.62 -42.23 0.58
C PHE A 180 -54.03 -42.77 1.92
N SER A 181 -53.26 -41.86 2.53
CA SER A 181 -53.06 -41.54 3.96
C SER A 181 -52.28 -42.50 4.87
N ALA A 182 -51.07 -42.09 5.27
CA ALA A 182 -50.73 -41.38 6.51
C ALA A 182 -49.21 -41.14 6.56
#